data_AF-A0A919N2R4-F1
#
_entry.id   AF-A0A919N2R4-F1
#
_cell.length_a   1.000
_cell.length_b   1.000
_cell.length_c   1.000
_cell.angle_alpha   90.00
_cell.angle_beta   90.00
_cell.angle_gamma   90.00
#
_symmetry.space_group_name_H-M   'P 1'
#
loop_
_entity.id
_entity.type
_entity.pdbx_description
1 polymer ?
#
loop_
_entity_poly.entity_id
_entity_poly.type
_entity_poly.pdbx_seq_one_letter_code
_entity_poly.pdbx_strand_id
1 'polypeptide(L)'
;MSIDDEELAEVWPAFEPGLSPKENRQLLYANIIYQFQWTSLKLDNADNEAVLRTLEYLFTSQKIRRYWAAAARARESLVPGSPEYLFAKEADRICRDYNAVASNSSNVEQNVTNYKESSGRSPRKQPNAATRSEHPGLGKIVSPK
;
A
#
# COMPACT_ATOMS: atom_id res chain seq x y z
N MET A 1 -27.26 28.36 -8.08
CA MET A 1 -26.37 28.24 -6.88
C MET A 1 -25.69 26.85 -6.96
N SER A 2 -24.92 26.33 -5.98
CA SER A 2 -24.39 24.94 -6.07
C SER A 2 -25.44 23.97 -6.63
N ILE A 3 -26.59 24.15 -6.02
CA ILE A 3 -27.98 24.16 -6.45
C ILE A 3 -28.38 23.97 -7.93
N ASP A 4 -27.60 24.29 -8.98
CA ASP A 4 -28.04 24.05 -10.38
C ASP A 4 -26.93 23.57 -11.39
N ASP A 5 -25.74 23.13 -10.95
CA ASP A 5 -24.44 23.36 -11.65
C ASP A 5 -23.69 22.08 -12.19
N GLU A 6 -23.31 22.03 -13.49
CA GLU A 6 -22.95 20.79 -14.26
C GLU A 6 -21.66 20.07 -13.81
N GLU A 7 -21.80 19.05 -12.96
CA GLU A 7 -20.71 18.44 -12.18
C GLU A 7 -20.01 19.42 -11.22
N LEU A 8 -20.75 20.40 -10.70
CA LEU A 8 -20.33 21.41 -9.71
C LEU A 8 -18.94 21.99 -9.97
N ALA A 9 -18.94 23.00 -10.84
CA ALA A 9 -18.52 22.85 -12.23
C ALA A 9 -17.17 22.16 -12.39
N GLU A 10 -17.28 20.88 -12.66
CA GLU A 10 -16.27 19.84 -12.75
C GLU A 10 -15.27 19.66 -11.61
N VAL A 11 -15.16 20.58 -10.63
CA VAL A 11 -14.56 20.43 -9.27
C VAL A 11 -14.04 21.73 -8.63
N TRP A 12 -14.74 22.84 -8.75
CA TRP A 12 -14.17 24.13 -8.34
C TRP A 12 -14.10 24.32 -6.80
N PRO A 13 -12.97 24.80 -6.23
CA PRO A 13 -11.66 25.03 -6.85
C PRO A 13 -10.80 23.76 -6.97
N ALA A 14 -9.81 23.81 -7.87
CA ALA A 14 -8.77 22.78 -7.96
C ALA A 14 -8.00 22.67 -6.64
N PHE A 15 -7.90 21.46 -6.09
CA PHE A 15 -7.14 21.15 -4.90
C PHE A 15 -5.64 21.34 -5.15
N GLU A 16 -5.16 20.85 -6.30
CA GLU A 16 -3.83 21.12 -6.86
C GLU A 16 -3.90 21.39 -8.37
N PRO A 17 -2.93 22.13 -8.94
CA PRO A 17 -2.86 22.34 -10.37
C PRO A 17 -2.69 21.04 -11.17
N GLY A 18 -3.40 20.92 -12.30
CA GLY A 18 -3.19 19.84 -13.27
C GLY A 18 -3.90 18.51 -12.96
N LEU A 19 -4.77 18.45 -11.95
CA LEU A 19 -5.57 17.27 -11.66
C LEU A 19 -6.69 17.06 -12.68
N SER A 20 -6.98 15.81 -13.02
CA SER A 20 -8.22 15.48 -13.71
C SER A 20 -9.44 15.74 -12.81
N PRO A 21 -10.64 16.01 -13.37
CA PRO A 21 -11.86 16.19 -12.59
C PRO A 21 -12.08 15.07 -11.56
N LYS A 22 -11.87 13.83 -11.99
CA LYS A 22 -12.01 12.65 -11.11
C LYS A 22 -11.05 12.67 -9.92
N GLU A 23 -9.79 13.04 -10.14
CA GLU A 23 -8.80 13.09 -9.06
C GLU A 23 -9.08 14.25 -8.11
N ASN A 24 -9.47 15.40 -8.64
CA ASN A 24 -9.79 16.53 -7.80
C ASN A 24 -10.99 16.24 -6.90
N ARG A 25 -12.04 15.57 -7.43
CA ARG A 25 -13.19 15.10 -6.61
C ARG A 25 -12.73 14.23 -5.44
N GLN A 26 -11.79 13.32 -5.69
CA GLN A 26 -11.27 12.44 -4.64
C GLN A 26 -10.53 13.20 -3.55
N LEU A 27 -9.70 14.19 -3.92
CA LEU A 27 -8.95 14.98 -2.95
C LEU A 27 -9.85 15.93 -2.16
N LEU A 28 -10.80 16.59 -2.83
CA LEU A 28 -11.79 17.44 -2.17
C LEU A 28 -12.66 16.66 -1.19
N TYR A 29 -13.10 15.46 -1.58
CA TYR A 29 -13.86 14.59 -0.68
C TYR A 29 -13.03 14.12 0.51
N ALA A 30 -11.77 13.75 0.29
CA ALA A 30 -10.85 13.39 1.38
C ALA A 30 -10.63 14.57 2.35
N ASN A 31 -10.52 15.80 1.82
CA ASN A 31 -10.46 17.01 2.64
C ASN A 31 -11.69 17.17 3.53
N ILE A 32 -12.90 16.98 2.98
CA ILE A 32 -14.15 17.06 3.76
C ILE A 32 -14.16 16.04 4.90
N ILE A 33 -13.76 14.79 4.63
CA ILE A 33 -13.70 13.74 5.67
C ILE A 33 -12.72 14.15 6.78
N TYR A 34 -11.54 14.62 6.42
CA TYR A 34 -10.55 15.07 7.40
C TYR A 34 -11.05 16.26 8.24
N GLN A 35 -11.62 17.27 7.59
CA GLN A 35 -12.18 18.45 8.27
C GLN A 35 -13.34 18.08 9.18
N PHE A 36 -14.14 17.07 8.83
CA PHE A 36 -15.20 16.56 9.69
C PHE A 36 -14.63 15.96 10.99
N GLN A 37 -13.53 15.19 10.92
CA GLN A 37 -12.88 14.66 12.13
C GLN A 37 -12.36 15.79 13.02
N TRP A 38 -11.70 16.78 12.42
CA TRP A 38 -11.18 17.94 13.15
C TRP A 38 -12.30 18.73 13.83
N THR A 39 -13.38 18.99 13.09
CA THR A 39 -14.55 19.72 13.60
C THR A 39 -15.25 18.96 14.72
N SER A 40 -15.33 17.63 14.62
CA SER A 40 -15.93 16.79 15.66
C SER A 40 -15.17 16.88 16.99
N LEU A 41 -13.83 16.96 16.95
CA LEU A 41 -13.02 17.24 18.14
C LEU A 41 -13.26 18.64 18.70
N LYS A 42 -13.30 19.66 17.83
CA LYS A 42 -13.54 21.05 18.26
C LYS A 42 -14.88 21.26 18.96
N LEU A 43 -15.90 20.51 18.54
CA LEU A 43 -17.25 20.60 19.09
C LEU A 43 -17.46 19.71 20.33
N ASP A 44 -16.40 19.05 20.82
CA ASP A 44 -16.46 18.04 21.91
C ASP A 44 -17.48 16.92 21.63
N ASN A 45 -17.74 16.66 20.35
CA ASN A 45 -18.66 15.62 19.89
C ASN A 45 -17.99 14.23 19.89
N ALA A 46 -16.66 14.19 19.99
CA ALA A 46 -15.88 12.96 19.96
C ALA A 46 -14.65 13.05 20.86
N ASP A 47 -14.32 11.94 21.51
CA ASP A 47 -13.09 11.76 22.26
C ASP A 47 -11.86 11.74 21.32
N ASN A 48 -10.74 12.30 21.79
CA ASN A 48 -9.49 12.38 21.05
C ASN A 48 -9.03 10.99 20.55
N GLU A 49 -9.09 9.97 21.40
CA GLU A 49 -8.68 8.60 21.05
C GLU A 49 -9.59 7.97 19.98
N ALA A 50 -10.89 8.26 20.02
CA ALA A 50 -11.83 7.77 19.01
C ALA A 50 -11.53 8.38 17.62
N VAL A 51 -11.18 9.67 17.58
CA VAL A 51 -10.81 10.33 16.33
C VAL A 51 -9.47 9.85 15.80
N LEU A 52 -8.47 9.64 16.67
CA LEU A 52 -7.18 9.08 16.25
C LEU A 52 -7.33 7.68 15.63
N ARG A 53 -8.11 6.79 16.25
CA ARG A 53 -8.43 5.47 15.66
C ARG A 53 -9.16 5.58 14.33
N THR A 54 -10.02 6.58 14.18
CA THR A 54 -10.69 6.85 12.90
C THR A 54 -9.69 7.27 11.83
N LEU A 55 -8.71 8.13 12.18
CA LEU A 55 -7.64 8.50 11.28
C LEU A 55 -6.79 7.28 10.86
N GLU A 56 -6.42 6.40 11.80
CA GLU A 56 -5.72 5.15 11.49
C GLU A 56 -6.46 4.34 10.43
N TYR A 57 -7.76 4.13 10.62
CA TYR A 57 -8.59 3.45 9.64
C TYR A 57 -8.61 4.18 8.29
N LEU A 58 -8.81 5.50 8.27
CA LEU A 58 -8.83 6.28 7.03
C LEU A 58 -7.50 6.18 6.26
N PHE A 59 -6.37 6.22 6.97
CA PHE A 59 -5.04 6.13 6.39
C PHE A 59 -4.68 4.75 5.82
N THR A 60 -5.51 3.72 6.02
CA THR A 60 -5.41 2.46 5.25
C THR A 60 -5.65 2.68 3.75
N SER A 61 -6.45 3.70 3.38
CA SER A 61 -6.76 4.04 2.00
C SER A 61 -5.65 4.84 1.32
N GLN A 62 -5.16 4.34 0.18
CA GLN A 62 -4.18 5.05 -0.65
C GLN A 62 -4.67 6.44 -1.10
N LYS A 63 -5.99 6.62 -1.27
CA LYS A 63 -6.56 7.92 -1.68
C LYS A 63 -6.45 8.97 -0.57
N ILE A 64 -6.66 8.56 0.68
CA ILE A 64 -6.48 9.43 1.85
C ILE A 64 -5.00 9.78 2.02
N ARG A 65 -4.08 8.82 1.87
CA ARG A 65 -2.64 9.09 1.91
C ARG A 65 -2.18 10.04 0.79
N ARG A 66 -2.71 9.88 -0.43
CA ARG A 66 -2.47 10.80 -1.55
C ARG A 66 -2.95 12.22 -1.22
N TYR A 67 -4.17 12.36 -0.72
CA TYR A 67 -4.69 13.65 -0.24
C TYR A 67 -3.78 14.26 0.83
N TRP A 68 -3.35 13.45 1.80
CA TRP A 68 -2.50 13.94 2.87
C TRP A 68 -1.16 14.47 2.39
N ALA A 69 -0.58 13.85 1.36
CA ALA A 69 0.61 14.36 0.69
C ALA A 69 0.33 15.68 -0.05
N ALA A 70 -0.74 15.74 -0.84
CA ALA A 70 -1.15 16.92 -1.59
C ALA A 70 -1.45 18.14 -0.68
N ALA A 71 -2.02 17.89 0.49
CA ALA A 71 -2.36 18.92 1.47
C ALA A 71 -1.17 19.44 2.30
N ALA A 72 0.07 18.97 2.06
CA ALA A 72 1.22 19.27 2.92
C ALA A 72 1.48 20.77 3.08
N ARG A 73 1.46 21.53 1.97
CA ARG A 73 1.67 22.98 1.98
C ARG A 73 0.64 23.74 2.81
N ALA A 74 -0.62 23.31 2.78
CA ALA A 74 -1.66 23.92 3.60
C ALA A 74 -1.36 23.72 5.10
N ARG A 75 -0.89 22.52 5.48
CA ARG A 75 -0.54 22.22 6.87
C ARG A 75 0.74 22.90 7.34
N GLU A 76 1.70 23.14 6.45
CA GLU A 76 2.91 23.92 6.75
C GLU A 76 2.59 25.37 7.17
N SER A 77 1.45 25.90 6.74
CA SER A 77 1.00 27.26 7.11
C SER A 77 0.31 27.34 8.48
N LEU A 78 0.05 26.21 9.14
CA LEU A 78 -0.60 26.19 10.45
C LEU A 78 0.30 26.81 11.52
N VAL A 79 -0.31 27.57 12.45
CA VAL A 79 0.42 28.19 13.57
C VAL A 79 1.05 27.09 14.44
N PRO A 80 2.39 27.08 14.61
CA PRO A 80 3.07 26.08 15.44
C PRO A 80 2.50 26.03 16.85
N GLY A 81 2.21 24.82 17.34
CA GLY A 81 1.66 24.59 18.67
C GLY A 81 0.16 24.85 18.81
N SER A 82 -0.53 25.33 17.77
CA SER A 82 -1.99 25.42 17.79
C SER A 82 -2.62 24.02 17.87
N PRO A 83 -3.86 23.89 18.39
CA PRO A 83 -4.57 22.62 18.42
C PRO A 83 -4.66 21.93 17.05
N GLU A 84 -4.88 22.70 15.98
CA GLU A 84 -4.94 22.18 14.60
C GLU A 84 -3.59 21.68 14.12
N TYR A 85 -2.51 22.40 14.46
CA TYR A 85 -1.15 21.97 14.17
C TYR A 85 -0.82 20.64 14.86
N LEU A 86 -1.15 20.50 16.15
CA LEU A 86 -0.89 19.26 16.90
C LEU A 86 -1.69 18.09 16.34
N PHE A 87 -2.97 18.31 16.00
CA PHE A 87 -3.80 17.31 15.33
C PHE A 87 -3.21 16.87 13.98
N ALA A 88 -2.74 17.83 13.17
CA ALA A 88 -2.03 17.55 11.93
C ALA A 88 -0.72 16.77 12.16
N LYS A 89 0.03 17.02 13.24
CA LYS A 89 1.24 16.25 13.58
C LYS A 89 0.94 14.79 13.90
N GLU A 90 -0.17 14.51 14.59
CA GLU A 90 -0.57 13.12 14.85
C GLU A 90 -1.01 12.42 13.56
N ALA A 91 -1.78 13.09 12.71
CA ALA A 91 -2.13 12.56 11.39
C ALA A 91 -0.88 12.32 10.51
N ASP A 92 0.14 13.18 10.56
CA ASP A 92 1.43 12.94 9.90
C ASP A 92 2.12 11.68 10.41
N ARG A 93 2.14 11.46 11.73
CA ARG A 93 2.71 10.26 12.34
C ARG A 93 2.02 9.00 11.82
N ILE A 94 0.69 8.95 11.92
CA ILE A 94 -0.12 7.82 11.46
C ILE A 94 0.11 7.55 9.96
N CYS A 95 0.08 8.59 9.12
CA CYS A 95 0.28 8.42 7.68
C CYS A 95 1.68 7.85 7.35
N ARG A 96 2.73 8.25 8.06
CA ARG A 96 4.09 7.72 7.87
C ARG A 96 4.17 6.25 8.23
N ASP A 97 3.57 5.85 9.34
CA ASP A 97 3.57 4.45 9.81
C ASP A 97 2.93 3.53 8.75
N TYR A 98 1.80 3.95 8.17
CA TYR A 98 1.15 3.21 7.08
C TYR A 98 1.97 3.16 5.79
N ASN A 99 2.64 4.26 5.40
CA ASN A 99 3.49 4.26 4.21
C ASN A 99 4.70 3.33 4.37
N ALA A 100 5.28 3.24 5.57
CA ALA A 100 6.38 2.33 5.87
C ALA A 100 5.95 0.86 5.73
N VAL A 101 4.78 0.51 6.29
CA VAL A 101 4.23 -0.85 6.18
C VAL A 101 3.89 -1.20 4.72
N ALA A 102 3.20 -0.31 4.01
CA ALA A 102 2.81 -0.54 2.61
C ALA A 102 4.03 -0.76 1.70
N SER A 103 5.10 0.03 1.90
CA SER A 103 6.35 -0.11 1.14
C SER A 103 7.04 -1.46 1.41
N ASN A 104 7.02 -1.91 2.66
CA ASN A 104 7.60 -3.20 3.03
C ASN A 104 6.80 -4.38 2.43
N SER A 105 5.47 -4.31 2.40
CA SER A 105 4.63 -5.35 1.79
C SER A 105 4.87 -5.49 0.29
N SER A 106 4.94 -4.38 -0.46
CA SER A 106 5.22 -4.42 -1.91
C SER A 106 6.60 -4.96 -2.23
N ASN A 107 7.62 -4.63 -1.42
CA ASN A 107 8.98 -5.17 -1.58
C ASN A 107 9.03 -6.69 -1.34
N VAL A 108 8.28 -7.20 -0.37
CA VAL A 108 8.18 -8.64 -0.11
C VAL A 108 7.51 -9.36 -1.27
N GLU A 109 6.40 -8.84 -1.80
CA GLU A 109 5.70 -9.46 -2.94
C GLU A 109 6.54 -9.48 -4.23
N GLN A 110 7.27 -8.39 -4.52
CA GLN A 110 8.17 -8.33 -5.67
C GLN A 110 9.35 -9.29 -5.52
N ASN A 111 9.95 -9.39 -4.33
CA ASN A 111 11.01 -10.34 -4.06
C ASN A 111 10.52 -11.79 -4.24
N VAL A 112 9.34 -12.14 -3.70
CA VAL A 112 8.76 -13.48 -3.85
C VAL A 112 8.47 -13.83 -5.32
N THR A 113 8.02 -12.84 -6.11
CA THR A 113 7.77 -13.03 -7.55
C THR A 113 9.06 -13.25 -8.33
N ASN A 114 10.10 -12.45 -8.06
CA ASN A 114 11.42 -12.59 -8.67
C ASN A 114 12.11 -13.92 -8.29
N TYR A 115 11.91 -14.42 -7.07
CA TYR A 115 12.39 -15.74 -6.65
C TYR A 115 11.67 -16.89 -7.38
N LYS A 116 10.37 -16.77 -7.66
CA LYS A 116 9.62 -17.79 -8.41
C LYS A 116 10.06 -17.85 -9.88
N GLU A 117 10.29 -16.72 -10.53
CA GLU A 117 10.74 -16.68 -11.93
C GLU A 117 12.19 -17.17 -12.11
N SER A 118 13.08 -16.86 -11.17
CA SER A 118 14.47 -17.35 -11.19
C SER A 118 14.60 -18.85 -10.89
N SER A 119 13.64 -19.44 -10.18
CA SER A 119 13.61 -20.89 -9.89
C SER A 119 12.98 -21.76 -10.99
N GLY A 120 12.38 -21.15 -12.02
CA GLY A 120 11.58 -21.83 -13.05
C GLY A 120 12.32 -22.28 -14.32
N ARG A 121 13.65 -22.11 -14.43
CA ARG A 121 14.41 -22.49 -15.64
C ARG A 121 15.53 -23.50 -15.33
N SER A 122 15.23 -24.80 -15.45
CA SER A 122 15.98 -25.78 -16.26
C SER A 122 15.54 -27.22 -15.96
N PRO A 123 14.91 -27.96 -16.89
CA PRO A 123 14.87 -29.42 -16.82
C PRO A 123 16.26 -29.94 -17.20
N ARG A 124 17.01 -30.44 -16.22
CA ARG A 124 18.28 -31.14 -16.43
C ARG A 124 18.00 -32.40 -17.27
N LYS A 125 18.29 -32.33 -18.58
CA LYS A 125 18.34 -33.51 -19.45
C LYS A 125 19.35 -34.49 -18.86
N GLN A 126 18.86 -35.65 -18.39
CA GLN A 126 19.70 -36.80 -18.09
C GLN A 126 20.33 -37.31 -19.40
N PRO A 127 21.64 -37.57 -19.46
CA PRO A 127 22.22 -38.27 -20.59
C PRO A 127 21.95 -39.78 -20.48
N ASN A 128 21.34 -40.33 -21.53
CA ASN A 128 21.20 -41.76 -21.80
C ASN A 128 22.57 -42.46 -21.82
N ALA A 129 22.71 -43.57 -21.09
CA ALA A 129 23.77 -44.55 -21.30
C ALA A 129 23.13 -45.89 -21.66
N ALA A 130 23.25 -46.28 -22.93
CA ALA A 130 22.86 -47.59 -23.44
C ALA A 130 24.11 -48.42 -23.78
N THR A 131 24.30 -49.50 -23.01
CA THR A 131 24.61 -50.88 -23.43
C THR A 131 25.84 -51.22 -24.30
N ARG A 132 26.78 -51.99 -23.72
CA ARG A 132 27.48 -53.17 -24.32
C ARG A 132 28.24 -53.90 -23.19
N SER A 133 27.78 -55.06 -22.70
CA SER A 133 28.08 -56.43 -23.17
C SER A 133 29.56 -56.80 -23.08
N GLU A 134 29.93 -57.68 -22.14
CA GLU A 134 30.77 -58.87 -22.37
C GLU A 134 30.74 -59.82 -21.13
N HIS A 135 30.14 -61.00 -21.32
CA HIS A 135 30.41 -62.27 -20.62
C HIS A 135 31.75 -62.87 -21.17
N PRO A 136 32.41 -63.91 -20.60
CA PRO A 136 31.87 -65.08 -19.88
C PRO A 136 32.77 -65.70 -18.77
N GLY A 137 32.31 -66.81 -18.15
CA GLY A 137 33.18 -67.81 -17.47
C GLY A 137 32.72 -68.17 -16.05
N LEU A 138 31.94 -69.25 -15.87
CA LEU A 138 32.38 -70.63 -15.54
C LEU A 138 32.70 -70.88 -14.06
N GLY A 139 31.92 -71.76 -13.42
CA GLY A 139 32.30 -72.48 -12.20
C GLY A 139 31.13 -72.58 -11.19
N LYS A 140 30.30 -73.62 -11.22
CA LYS A 140 30.47 -74.96 -10.62
C LYS A 140 30.07 -75.06 -9.13
N ILE A 141 29.15 -76.01 -8.90
CA ILE A 141 29.08 -77.00 -7.79
C ILE A 141 28.26 -76.64 -6.53
N VAL A 142 27.09 -77.31 -6.45
CA VAL A 142 26.55 -78.17 -5.36
C VAL A 142 26.84 -77.80 -3.90
N SER A 143 25.74 -77.52 -3.16
CA SER A 143 25.27 -77.94 -1.81
C SER A 143 26.21 -78.65 -0.80
N PRO A 144 25.76 -78.96 0.44
CA PRO A 144 24.96 -78.22 1.43
C PRO A 144 25.62 -78.24 2.83
N LYS A 145 25.00 -77.60 3.84
CA LYS A 145 24.90 -78.12 5.21
C LYS A 145 23.70 -77.53 5.92
#